data_AF-A0A6V7T430-F1
#
_entry.id   AF-A0A6V7T430-F1
#
_cell.length_a   1.000
_cell.length_b   1.000
_cell.length_c   1.000
_cell.angle_alpha   90.00
_cell.angle_beta   90.00
_cell.angle_gamma   90.00
#
_symmetry.space_group_name_H-M   'P 1'
#
loop_
_entity.id
_entity.type
_entity.pdbx_description
1 polymer ?
#
loop_
_entity_poly.entity_id
_entity_poly.type
_entity_poly.pdbx_seq_one_letter_code
_entity_poly.pdbx_strand_id
1 'polypeptide(L)'
;MAQSSYSIENVYKEINTIDDYFGIQNGGNVEFSRGPIHKYCHYRNTSGNDKCRDYLEMASSGVIYVLNTLKDKHRLEDDKLAEYAILWLRYKLNQKAPYYNTQLNNFYTNYIEKNKYYNNKIKDNGSMTYKDIIDKKKDLMDIKEMTKFSYPFKILLFLYNETNKNSLNCTKPSTYLKAFADEFDKLNKDSNNVEDSSYNKMLSRLSDDYNYLKNKYGNNNSCNFPSLPEIEPKKNIAQNPVGKSVKDSGHNSLESSVKGSGQILEQTSEVTSSSSSILSTLIPALSVVSVILVFLGIAYKYSLFGIDKLFQRQYLRKKLKKVKKKMKLNI
;
A
#
# COMPACT_ATOMS: atom_id res chain seq x y z
N MET A 1 7.66 19.01 17.02
CA MET A 1 7.85 17.89 16.07
C MET A 1 9.34 17.63 15.98
N ALA A 2 9.82 16.48 16.45
CA ALA A 2 11.23 16.13 16.31
C ALA A 2 11.57 16.04 14.81
N GLN A 3 12.61 16.73 14.36
CA GLN A 3 13.12 16.58 12.99
C GLN A 3 13.45 15.11 12.78
N SER A 4 12.78 14.45 11.83
CA SER A 4 13.15 13.09 11.43
C SER A 4 14.58 13.11 10.92
N SER A 5 15.46 12.31 11.51
CA SER A 5 16.89 12.25 11.17
C SER A 5 17.20 11.69 9.77
N TYR A 6 16.19 11.33 8.99
CA TYR A 6 16.34 10.70 7.68
C TYR A 6 15.67 11.51 6.56
N SER A 7 16.24 11.42 5.35
CA SER A 7 15.58 11.89 4.11
C SER A 7 14.85 10.73 3.45
N ILE A 8 13.56 10.91 3.18
CA ILE A 8 12.75 9.94 2.43
C ILE A 8 13.30 9.65 1.03
N GLU A 9 13.98 10.62 0.40
CA GLU A 9 14.63 10.40 -0.90
C GLU A 9 15.76 9.39 -0.80
N ASN A 10 16.52 9.43 0.30
CA ASN A 10 17.58 8.46 0.55
C ASN A 10 16.99 7.07 0.80
N VAL A 11 15.87 6.98 1.52
CA VAL A 11 15.13 5.72 1.69
C VAL A 11 14.74 5.13 0.34
N TYR A 12 14.07 5.91 -0.53
CA TYR A 12 13.69 5.45 -1.86
C TYR A 12 14.89 5.17 -2.77
N LYS A 13 16.02 5.86 -2.59
CA LYS A 13 17.28 5.59 -3.30
C LYS A 13 17.85 4.22 -2.95
N GLU A 14 17.88 3.88 -1.65
CA GLU A 14 18.33 2.56 -1.20
C GLU A 14 17.37 1.46 -1.66
N ILE A 15 16.05 1.68 -1.55
CA ILE A 15 15.05 0.71 -2.03
C ILE A 15 15.21 0.47 -3.55
N ASN A 16 15.37 1.53 -4.35
CA ASN A 16 15.63 1.40 -5.80
C ASN A 16 16.93 0.63 -6.09
N THR A 17 17.97 0.86 -5.28
CA THR A 17 19.24 0.13 -5.43
C THR A 17 19.06 -1.36 -5.16
N ILE A 18 18.28 -1.70 -4.12
CA ILE A 18 17.98 -3.09 -3.76
C ILE A 18 17.05 -3.75 -4.79
N ASP A 19 16.07 -3.03 -5.34
CA ASP A 19 15.19 -3.52 -6.41
C ASP A 19 15.97 -4.00 -7.63
N ASP A 20 17.11 -3.36 -7.92
CA ASP A 20 18.01 -3.70 -9.02
C ASP A 20 18.89 -4.94 -8.78
N TYR A 21 18.88 -5.53 -7.57
CA TYR A 21 19.69 -6.71 -7.26
C TYR A 21 19.14 -8.01 -7.84
N PHE A 22 17.83 -8.12 -8.03
CA PHE A 22 17.24 -9.28 -8.68
C PHE A 22 15.93 -8.91 -9.35
N GLY A 23 15.52 -9.72 -10.32
CA GLY A 23 14.29 -9.48 -11.04
C GLY A 23 14.12 -10.39 -12.22
N ILE A 24 13.27 -9.96 -13.14
CA ILE A 24 13.01 -10.65 -14.40
C ILE A 24 13.57 -9.85 -15.59
N GLN A 25 14.06 -10.55 -16.61
CA GLN A 25 14.49 -9.99 -17.90
C GLN A 25 13.77 -10.73 -19.05
N ASN A 26 14.00 -10.24 -20.27
CA ASN A 26 13.50 -10.84 -21.51
C ASN A 26 11.99 -11.12 -21.49
N GLY A 27 11.23 -10.13 -21.01
CA GLY A 27 9.77 -10.20 -21.00
C GLY A 27 9.16 -11.07 -19.90
N GLY A 28 9.93 -11.48 -18.89
CA GLY A 28 9.44 -12.28 -17.75
C GLY A 28 10.03 -13.68 -17.65
N ASN A 29 10.74 -14.12 -18.69
CA ASN A 29 11.14 -15.52 -18.86
C ASN A 29 12.48 -15.86 -18.18
N VAL A 30 13.31 -14.88 -17.87
CA VAL A 30 14.65 -15.11 -17.29
C VAL A 30 14.78 -14.37 -15.98
N GLU A 31 15.06 -15.10 -14.90
CA GLU A 31 15.41 -14.52 -13.62
C GLU A 31 16.88 -14.08 -13.63
N PHE A 32 17.17 -12.98 -12.97
CA PHE A 32 18.54 -12.59 -12.68
C PHE A 32 18.67 -12.27 -11.20
N SER A 33 19.85 -12.53 -10.67
CA SER A 33 20.29 -12.11 -9.35
C SER A 33 21.67 -11.45 -9.45
N ARG A 34 22.02 -10.66 -8.45
CA ARG A 34 23.33 -10.04 -8.29
C ARG A 34 23.85 -10.38 -6.90
N GLY A 35 25.17 -10.42 -6.76
CA GLY A 35 25.89 -10.76 -5.53
C GLY A 35 25.24 -10.30 -4.22
N PRO A 36 24.85 -9.02 -4.06
CA PRO A 36 24.31 -8.51 -2.79
C PRO A 36 23.09 -9.28 -2.25
N ILE A 37 22.18 -9.76 -3.11
CA ILE A 37 20.96 -10.44 -2.63
C ILE A 37 21.28 -11.79 -1.95
N HIS A 38 22.37 -12.44 -2.35
CA HIS A 38 22.77 -13.74 -1.83
C HIS A 38 23.31 -13.66 -0.39
N LYS A 39 23.62 -12.45 0.12
CA LYS A 39 24.12 -12.25 1.50
C LYS A 39 23.15 -12.77 2.56
N TYR A 40 21.85 -12.53 2.39
CA TYR A 40 20.80 -12.93 3.34
C TYR A 40 19.98 -14.12 2.85
N CYS A 41 20.47 -14.81 1.83
CA CYS A 41 19.76 -15.92 1.22
C CYS A 41 20.27 -17.24 1.75
N HIS A 42 19.81 -17.62 2.93
CA HIS A 42 20.30 -18.82 3.59
C HIS A 42 19.13 -19.65 4.11
N TYR A 43 18.63 -20.53 3.25
CA TYR A 43 17.57 -21.49 3.58
C TYR A 43 18.11 -22.88 3.87
N ARG A 44 19.35 -23.17 3.46
CA ARG A 44 19.97 -24.49 3.52
C ARG A 44 21.43 -24.39 3.96
N ASN A 45 22.04 -25.54 4.28
CA ASN A 45 23.49 -25.66 4.55
C ASN A 45 24.24 -25.95 3.24
N THR A 46 24.10 -25.09 2.23
CA THR A 46 24.78 -25.26 0.95
C THR A 46 26.05 -24.41 0.90
N SER A 47 27.19 -25.05 0.60
CA SER A 47 28.44 -24.37 0.24
C SER A 47 28.36 -23.87 -1.21
N GLY A 48 28.52 -22.57 -1.45
CA GLY A 48 28.48 -21.97 -2.78
C GLY A 48 28.09 -20.48 -2.79
N ASN A 49 28.30 -19.81 -3.93
CA ASN A 49 27.99 -18.39 -4.13
C ASN A 49 26.49 -18.15 -4.43
N ASP A 50 25.81 -19.09 -5.08
CA ASP A 50 24.38 -19.00 -5.42
C ASP A 50 23.52 -19.66 -4.34
N LYS A 51 23.20 -18.86 -3.32
CA LYS A 51 22.50 -19.39 -2.15
C LYS A 51 20.97 -19.33 -2.23
N CYS A 52 20.43 -18.55 -3.18
CA CYS A 52 19.00 -18.54 -3.50
C CYS A 52 18.71 -19.54 -4.61
N ARG A 53 17.70 -20.39 -4.44
CA ARG A 53 17.24 -21.30 -5.49
C ARG A 53 16.21 -20.71 -6.42
N ASP A 54 15.39 -19.77 -5.93
CA ASP A 54 14.28 -19.21 -6.69
C ASP A 54 14.00 -17.74 -6.34
N TYR A 55 13.07 -17.16 -7.08
CA TYR A 55 12.59 -15.79 -6.90
C TYR A 55 12.00 -15.49 -5.52
N LEU A 56 11.39 -16.46 -4.86
CA LEU A 56 10.71 -16.28 -3.58
C LEU A 56 11.74 -16.25 -2.44
N GLU A 57 12.75 -17.12 -2.49
CA GLU A 57 13.92 -17.06 -1.61
C GLU A 57 14.66 -15.71 -1.79
N MET A 58 14.81 -15.21 -3.02
CA MET A 58 15.37 -13.88 -3.29
C MET A 58 14.51 -12.75 -2.71
N ALA A 59 13.20 -12.80 -2.89
CA ALA A 59 12.27 -11.79 -2.38
C ALA A 59 12.31 -11.70 -0.84
N SER A 60 12.25 -12.84 -0.15
CA SER A 60 12.36 -12.85 1.32
C SER A 60 13.75 -12.39 1.79
N SER A 61 14.83 -12.77 1.11
CA SER A 61 16.18 -12.28 1.44
C SER A 61 16.31 -10.77 1.23
N GLY A 62 15.63 -10.24 0.21
CA GLY A 62 15.57 -8.80 -0.05
C GLY A 62 14.81 -8.02 1.02
N VAL A 63 13.78 -8.60 1.65
CA VAL A 63 13.13 -8.00 2.83
C VAL A 63 14.15 -7.75 3.92
N ILE A 64 14.95 -8.76 4.28
CA ILE A 64 16.03 -8.63 5.28
C ILE A 64 17.06 -7.58 4.84
N TYR A 65 17.38 -7.53 3.55
CA TYR A 65 18.30 -6.53 3.01
C TYR A 65 17.75 -5.10 3.14
N VAL A 66 16.47 -4.86 2.82
CA VAL A 66 15.78 -3.57 2.98
C VAL A 66 15.80 -3.14 4.44
N LEU A 67 15.38 -4.03 5.35
CA LEU A 67 15.37 -3.77 6.79
C LEU A 67 16.78 -3.38 7.28
N ASN A 68 17.79 -4.18 6.97
CA ASN A 68 19.16 -3.93 7.39
C ASN A 68 19.70 -2.60 6.85
N THR A 69 19.49 -2.32 5.56
CA THR A 69 20.08 -1.16 4.89
C THR A 69 19.46 0.14 5.37
N LEU A 70 18.14 0.19 5.47
CA LEU A 70 17.43 1.37 5.91
C LEU A 70 17.64 1.65 7.41
N LYS A 71 17.80 0.61 8.24
CA LYS A 71 18.19 0.79 9.64
C LYS A 71 19.62 1.34 9.77
N ASP A 72 20.58 0.69 9.14
CA ASP A 72 22.01 1.01 9.25
C ASP A 72 22.35 2.41 8.69
N LYS A 73 21.84 2.74 7.50
CA LYS A 73 22.20 4.00 6.82
C LYS A 73 21.34 5.20 7.22
N HIS A 74 20.10 4.97 7.66
CA HIS A 74 19.12 6.04 7.86
C HIS A 74 18.48 6.04 9.24
N ARG A 75 18.82 5.08 10.10
CA ARG A 75 18.31 4.96 11.48
C ARG A 75 16.79 5.06 11.54
N LEU A 76 16.13 4.51 10.52
CA LEU A 76 14.70 4.59 10.36
C LEU A 76 13.99 3.93 11.56
N GLU A 77 12.89 4.54 11.99
CA GLU A 77 12.01 3.97 13.02
C GLU A 77 11.50 2.59 12.59
N ASP A 78 11.39 1.65 13.52
CA ASP A 78 11.10 0.25 13.20
C ASP A 78 9.75 0.07 12.48
N ASP A 79 8.75 0.85 12.87
CA ASP A 79 7.43 0.87 12.26
C ASP A 79 7.49 1.20 10.77
N LYS A 80 8.18 2.30 10.43
CA LYS A 80 8.39 2.77 9.06
C LYS A 80 9.25 1.80 8.26
N LEU A 81 10.22 1.19 8.93
CA LEU A 81 11.11 0.20 8.35
C LEU A 81 10.34 -1.05 7.90
N ALA A 82 9.44 -1.54 8.75
CA ALA A 82 8.57 -2.67 8.44
C ALA A 82 7.56 -2.33 7.32
N GLU A 83 6.94 -1.15 7.36
CA GLU A 83 6.03 -0.65 6.30
C GLU A 83 6.69 -0.70 4.91
N TYR A 84 7.89 -0.12 4.77
CA TYR A 84 8.59 -0.12 3.47
C TYR A 84 9.03 -1.50 3.02
N ALA A 85 9.47 -2.35 3.94
CA ALA A 85 9.87 -3.71 3.60
C ALA A 85 8.68 -4.54 3.10
N ILE A 86 7.50 -4.36 3.69
CA ILE A 86 6.25 -5.02 3.28
C ILE A 86 5.76 -4.49 1.93
N LEU A 87 5.75 -3.16 1.73
CA LEU A 87 5.42 -2.55 0.44
C LEU A 87 6.34 -3.02 -0.68
N TRP A 88 7.65 -3.03 -0.42
CA TRP A 88 8.64 -3.49 -1.38
C TRP A 88 8.44 -4.97 -1.72
N LEU A 89 8.20 -5.83 -0.73
CA LEU A 89 7.90 -7.25 -0.96
C LEU A 89 6.68 -7.43 -1.86
N ARG A 90 5.57 -6.74 -1.56
CA ARG A 90 4.35 -6.78 -2.38
C ARG A 90 4.66 -6.41 -3.82
N TYR A 91 5.41 -5.33 -4.03
CA TYR A 91 5.82 -4.88 -5.34
C TYR A 91 6.68 -5.91 -6.08
N LYS A 92 7.64 -6.58 -5.41
CA LYS A 92 8.43 -7.64 -6.05
C LYS A 92 7.57 -8.82 -6.47
N LEU A 93 6.68 -9.29 -5.60
CA LEU A 93 5.79 -10.41 -5.94
C LEU A 93 4.86 -10.08 -7.13
N ASN A 94 4.41 -8.84 -7.27
CA ASN A 94 3.64 -8.39 -8.44
C ASN A 94 4.41 -8.41 -9.76
N GLN A 95 5.76 -8.43 -9.76
CA GLN A 95 6.54 -8.38 -11.00
C GLN A 95 6.63 -9.73 -11.71
N LYS A 96 6.37 -10.85 -11.03
CA LYS A 96 6.62 -12.18 -11.59
C LYS A 96 5.40 -13.08 -11.45
N ALA A 97 4.92 -13.60 -12.58
CA ALA A 97 3.95 -14.69 -12.59
C ALA A 97 4.59 -16.02 -12.12
N PRO A 98 3.85 -16.88 -11.38
CA PRO A 98 2.45 -16.75 -10.97
C PRO A 98 2.25 -16.02 -9.62
N TYR A 99 3.27 -15.35 -9.08
CA TYR A 99 3.31 -14.87 -7.70
C TYR A 99 2.53 -13.58 -7.42
N TYR A 100 1.89 -13.00 -8.44
CA TYR A 100 1.08 -11.80 -8.29
C TYR A 100 -0.11 -11.99 -7.32
N ASN A 101 -0.67 -13.20 -7.22
CA ASN A 101 -1.77 -13.52 -6.29
C ASN A 101 -1.29 -14.04 -4.93
N THR A 102 0.03 -14.10 -4.69
CA THR A 102 0.54 -14.60 -3.42
C THR A 102 0.07 -13.69 -2.28
N GLN A 103 -0.60 -14.30 -1.30
CA GLN A 103 -0.99 -13.64 -0.05
C GLN A 103 0.25 -13.43 0.83
N LEU A 104 0.42 -12.23 1.38
CA LEU A 104 1.67 -11.88 2.08
C LEU A 104 1.84 -12.67 3.38
N ASN A 105 0.77 -12.97 4.10
CA ASN A 105 0.83 -13.82 5.30
C ASN A 105 1.30 -15.26 5.00
N ASN A 106 0.84 -15.85 3.89
CA ASN A 106 1.30 -17.16 3.42
C ASN A 106 2.77 -17.10 2.99
N PHE A 107 3.18 -16.02 2.31
CA PHE A 107 4.57 -15.80 1.95
C PHE A 107 5.45 -15.66 3.21
N TYR A 108 5.00 -14.92 4.21
CA TYR A 108 5.71 -14.71 5.47
C TYR A 108 6.06 -16.03 6.15
N THR A 109 5.04 -16.86 6.38
CA THR A 109 5.19 -18.17 7.02
C THR A 109 6.08 -19.12 6.21
N ASN A 110 5.96 -19.10 4.88
CA ASN A 110 6.67 -20.05 4.03
C ASN A 110 8.09 -19.65 3.66
N TYR A 111 8.43 -18.35 3.66
CA TYR A 111 9.72 -17.86 3.18
C TYR A 111 10.41 -16.90 4.15
N ILE A 112 9.69 -16.02 4.85
CA ILE A 112 10.36 -15.07 5.76
C ILE A 112 10.76 -15.78 7.05
N GLU A 113 9.82 -16.47 7.70
CA GLU A 113 10.09 -17.20 8.95
C GLU A 113 11.13 -18.32 8.76
N LYS A 114 11.18 -18.93 7.57
CA LYS A 114 12.13 -20.00 7.23
C LYS A 114 13.52 -19.50 6.86
N ASN A 115 13.71 -18.19 6.68
CA ASN A 115 15.03 -17.64 6.39
C ASN A 115 15.88 -17.68 7.66
N LYS A 116 17.09 -18.24 7.61
CA LYS A 116 17.97 -18.35 8.80
C LYS A 116 18.32 -17.00 9.43
N TYR A 117 18.27 -15.91 8.68
CA TYR A 117 18.52 -14.58 9.21
C TYR A 117 17.33 -13.99 9.97
N TYR A 118 16.14 -14.59 9.89
CA TYR A 118 14.91 -14.06 10.47
C TYR A 118 15.03 -13.68 11.96
N ASN A 119 15.68 -14.53 12.76
CA ASN A 119 15.89 -14.30 14.20
C ASN A 119 17.21 -13.58 14.52
N ASN A 120 17.98 -13.16 13.50
CA ASN A 120 19.21 -12.43 13.75
C ASN A 120 18.92 -10.99 14.17
N LYS A 121 19.78 -10.46 15.04
CA LYS A 121 19.75 -9.06 15.46
C LYS A 121 20.15 -8.15 14.32
N ILE A 122 19.48 -7.00 14.23
CA ILE A 122 19.88 -5.93 13.29
C ILE A 122 21.10 -5.18 13.85
N LYS A 123 22.02 -4.76 12.97
CA LYS A 123 23.40 -4.35 13.35
C LYS A 123 23.55 -3.08 14.22
N ASP A 124 22.48 -2.36 14.55
CA ASP A 124 22.60 -1.13 15.34
C ASP A 124 21.96 -1.30 16.73
N ASN A 125 22.81 -1.37 17.77
CA ASN A 125 22.63 -1.25 19.24
C ASN A 125 21.31 -1.70 19.92
N GLY A 126 20.41 -2.38 19.22
CA GLY A 126 19.11 -2.79 19.67
C GLY A 126 19.05 -4.29 19.88
N SER A 127 18.29 -4.71 20.89
CA SER A 127 17.95 -6.11 21.16
C SER A 127 17.10 -6.75 20.06
N MET A 128 16.52 -5.94 19.16
CA MET A 128 15.51 -6.39 18.20
C MET A 128 16.09 -7.20 17.03
N THR A 129 15.35 -8.24 16.70
CA THR A 129 15.57 -9.11 15.54
C THR A 129 14.82 -8.61 14.30
N TYR A 130 15.14 -9.16 13.12
CA TYR A 130 14.34 -8.85 11.92
C TYR A 130 12.88 -9.27 12.08
N LYS A 131 12.64 -10.41 12.74
CA LYS A 131 11.30 -10.83 13.19
C LYS A 131 10.59 -9.73 13.97
N ASP A 132 11.22 -9.21 15.03
CA ASP A 132 10.57 -8.25 15.91
C ASP A 132 10.17 -6.97 15.18
N ILE A 133 10.97 -6.54 14.20
CA ILE A 133 10.67 -5.37 13.37
C ILE A 133 9.48 -5.66 12.45
N ILE A 134 9.49 -6.77 11.73
CA ILE A 134 8.41 -7.10 10.80
C ILE A 134 7.09 -7.32 11.55
N ASP A 135 7.14 -8.00 12.69
CA ASP A 135 5.96 -8.32 13.49
C ASP A 135 5.23 -7.07 14.02
N LYS A 136 5.92 -5.93 14.20
CA LYS A 136 5.28 -4.65 14.56
C LYS A 136 4.22 -4.19 13.56
N LYS A 137 4.37 -4.57 12.28
CA LYS A 137 3.45 -4.22 11.19
C LYS A 137 2.90 -5.46 10.48
N LYS A 138 2.80 -6.58 11.20
CA LYS A 138 2.30 -7.84 10.64
C LYS A 138 0.89 -7.71 10.09
N ASP A 139 0.08 -6.83 10.67
CA ASP A 139 -1.27 -6.50 10.22
C ASP A 139 -1.32 -6.02 8.76
N LEU A 140 -0.25 -5.38 8.26
CA LEU A 140 -0.16 -4.97 6.85
C LEU A 140 -0.03 -6.18 5.89
N MET A 141 0.42 -7.34 6.38
CA MET A 141 0.49 -8.57 5.59
C MET A 141 -0.86 -9.28 5.45
N ASP A 142 -1.82 -8.95 6.32
CA ASP A 142 -3.17 -9.51 6.31
C ASP A 142 -4.15 -8.73 5.42
N ILE A 143 -3.69 -7.63 4.80
CA ILE A 143 -4.44 -6.88 3.80
C ILE A 143 -4.70 -7.78 2.59
N LYS A 144 -5.95 -8.24 2.41
CA LYS A 144 -6.36 -9.13 1.30
C LYS A 144 -6.06 -8.53 -0.08
N GLU A 145 -6.33 -7.23 -0.22
CA GLU A 145 -6.19 -6.47 -1.47
C GLU A 145 -4.84 -5.74 -1.58
N MET A 146 -3.79 -6.27 -0.95
CA MET A 146 -2.48 -5.61 -0.89
C MET A 146 -1.85 -5.40 -2.28
N THR A 147 -2.25 -6.18 -3.29
CA THR A 147 -1.83 -6.03 -4.69
C THR A 147 -2.16 -4.65 -5.25
N LYS A 148 -3.23 -3.99 -4.78
CA LYS A 148 -3.66 -2.66 -5.24
C LYS A 148 -2.61 -1.57 -4.92
N PHE A 149 -1.82 -1.73 -3.86
CA PHE A 149 -0.76 -0.79 -3.49
C PHE A 149 0.52 -0.95 -4.31
N SER A 150 0.69 -2.07 -5.02
CA SER A 150 1.92 -2.36 -5.77
C SER A 150 2.20 -1.34 -6.88
N TYR A 151 1.16 -0.93 -7.62
CA TYR A 151 1.34 -0.04 -8.76
C TYR A 151 1.60 1.41 -8.32
N PRO A 152 0.83 1.99 -7.38
CA PRO A 152 1.17 3.27 -6.76
C PRO A 152 2.59 3.32 -6.16
N PHE A 153 3.00 2.29 -5.41
CA PHE A 153 4.35 2.22 -4.85
C PHE A 153 5.44 2.19 -5.94
N LYS A 154 5.22 1.44 -7.03
CA LYS A 154 6.12 1.45 -8.19
C LYS A 154 6.23 2.84 -8.83
N ILE A 155 5.14 3.59 -8.89
CA ILE A 155 5.17 4.96 -9.40
C ILE A 155 6.04 5.84 -8.49
N LEU A 156 5.90 5.73 -7.17
CA LEU A 156 6.77 6.45 -6.22
C LEU A 156 8.25 6.07 -6.42
N LEU A 157 8.57 4.77 -6.51
CA LEU A 157 9.94 4.32 -6.82
C LEU A 157 10.51 5.00 -8.07
N PHE A 158 9.71 5.08 -9.14
CA PHE A 158 10.10 5.76 -10.37
C PHE A 158 10.29 7.27 -10.16
N LEU A 159 9.35 7.95 -9.53
CA LEU A 159 9.39 9.39 -9.31
C LEU A 159 10.63 9.77 -8.50
N TYR A 160 10.87 9.13 -7.35
CA TYR A 160 12.07 9.35 -6.53
C TYR A 160 13.38 9.02 -7.25
N ASN A 161 13.39 8.03 -8.16
CA ASN A 161 14.58 7.74 -8.96
C ASN A 161 14.87 8.83 -9.99
N GLU A 162 13.84 9.42 -10.59
CA GLU A 162 14.02 10.54 -11.52
C GLU A 162 14.37 11.85 -10.80
N THR A 163 13.88 12.07 -9.57
CA THR A 163 14.23 13.27 -8.77
C THR A 163 15.70 13.28 -8.33
N ASN A 164 16.25 12.10 -8.00
CA ASN A 164 17.64 11.92 -7.55
C ASN A 164 18.72 12.22 -8.61
N LYS A 165 18.36 12.55 -9.85
CA LYS A 165 19.31 12.86 -10.95
C LYS A 165 19.63 14.36 -11.10
N ASN A 166 19.44 15.15 -10.04
CA ASN A 166 19.77 16.58 -9.91
C ASN A 166 19.07 17.55 -10.87
N SER A 167 18.01 17.12 -11.56
CA SER A 167 16.98 18.01 -12.10
C SER A 167 15.77 17.17 -12.50
N LEU A 168 14.62 17.48 -11.93
CA LEU A 168 13.37 16.81 -12.28
C LEU A 168 12.96 17.34 -13.67
N ASN A 169 13.35 16.63 -14.73
CA ASN A 169 12.93 16.97 -16.10
C ASN A 169 11.51 16.42 -16.31
N CYS A 170 10.53 17.31 -16.24
CA CYS A 170 9.13 17.02 -15.97
C CYS A 170 8.31 16.45 -17.13
N THR A 171 8.91 16.21 -18.30
CA THR A 171 8.17 15.67 -19.45
C THR A 171 7.70 14.22 -19.23
N LYS A 172 8.46 13.38 -18.52
CA LYS A 172 8.06 12.00 -18.19
C LYS A 172 7.39 11.84 -16.83
N PRO A 173 7.84 12.54 -15.77
CA PRO A 173 7.17 12.53 -14.47
C PRO A 173 5.70 12.93 -14.56
N SER A 174 5.29 13.87 -15.42
CA SER A 174 3.90 14.33 -15.51
C SER A 174 2.85 13.23 -15.74
N THR A 175 3.10 12.29 -16.66
CA THR A 175 2.20 11.15 -16.89
C THR A 175 2.09 10.24 -15.67
N TYR A 176 3.22 10.01 -14.98
CA TYR A 176 3.26 9.19 -13.78
C TYR A 176 2.63 9.89 -12.56
N LEU A 177 2.77 11.20 -12.46
CA LEU A 177 2.12 12.01 -11.43
C LEU A 177 0.60 11.94 -11.56
N LYS A 178 0.07 12.06 -12.78
CA LYS A 178 -1.37 11.86 -13.04
C LYS A 178 -1.80 10.43 -12.75
N ALA A 179 -1.05 9.43 -13.22
CA ALA A 179 -1.35 8.03 -12.95
C ALA A 179 -1.36 7.71 -11.45
N PHE A 180 -0.46 8.30 -10.66
CA PHE A 180 -0.48 8.14 -9.21
C PHE A 180 -1.77 8.71 -8.61
N ALA A 181 -2.14 9.94 -8.96
CA ALA A 181 -3.36 10.57 -8.46
C ALA A 181 -4.63 9.77 -8.85
N ASP A 182 -4.70 9.27 -10.08
CA ASP A 182 -5.82 8.46 -10.56
C ASP A 182 -5.93 7.12 -9.80
N GLU A 183 -4.80 6.46 -9.51
CA GLU A 183 -4.80 5.21 -8.72
C GLU A 183 -5.06 5.47 -7.23
N PHE A 184 -4.55 6.57 -6.69
CA PHE A 184 -4.81 6.98 -5.32
C PHE A 184 -6.30 7.24 -5.08
N ASP A 185 -6.98 7.92 -6.00
CA ASP A 185 -8.44 8.15 -5.93
C ASP A 185 -9.23 6.83 -5.89
N LYS A 186 -8.81 5.83 -6.67
CA LYS A 186 -9.42 4.48 -6.63
C LYS A 186 -9.22 3.80 -5.29
N LEU A 187 -8.01 3.87 -4.71
CA LEU A 187 -7.73 3.31 -3.39
C LEU A 187 -8.54 4.02 -2.30
N ASN A 188 -8.68 5.34 -2.39
CA ASN A 188 -9.41 6.14 -1.41
C ASN A 188 -10.92 5.79 -1.39
N LYS A 189 -11.50 5.49 -2.56
CA LYS A 189 -12.92 5.09 -2.70
C LYS A 189 -13.18 3.60 -2.40
N ASP A 190 -12.13 2.81 -2.17
CA ASP A 190 -12.23 1.38 -1.94
C ASP A 190 -13.04 1.07 -0.66
N SER A 191 -13.80 -0.01 -0.66
CA SER A 191 -14.57 -0.43 0.53
C SER A 191 -13.69 -0.82 1.71
N ASN A 192 -12.43 -1.17 1.48
CA ASN A 192 -11.47 -1.48 2.52
C ASN A 192 -10.83 -0.23 3.14
N ASN A 193 -11.03 0.97 2.58
CA ASN A 193 -10.59 2.23 3.18
C ASN A 193 -11.50 2.58 4.37
N VAL A 194 -11.30 1.86 5.46
CA VAL A 194 -12.00 2.04 6.73
C VAL A 194 -11.06 2.71 7.72
N GLU A 195 -11.59 3.59 8.56
CA GLU A 195 -10.82 4.33 9.57
C GLU A 195 -9.98 3.39 10.44
N ASP A 196 -8.73 3.75 10.69
CA ASP A 196 -7.72 2.98 11.45
C ASP A 196 -7.34 1.60 10.92
N SER A 197 -7.93 1.15 9.80
CA SER A 197 -7.58 -0.11 9.18
C SER A 197 -6.14 -0.11 8.64
N SER A 198 -5.54 -1.29 8.56
CA SER A 198 -4.22 -1.50 7.93
C SER A 198 -4.19 -1.00 6.47
N TYR A 199 -5.32 -1.13 5.76
CA TYR A 199 -5.48 -0.58 4.41
C TYR A 199 -5.38 0.96 4.40
N ASN A 200 -6.13 1.62 5.29
CA ASN A 200 -6.11 3.08 5.41
C ASN A 200 -4.72 3.59 5.81
N LYS A 201 -4.04 2.93 6.76
CA LYS A 201 -2.66 3.25 7.14
C LYS A 201 -1.70 3.17 5.95
N MET A 202 -1.83 2.14 5.11
CA MET A 202 -1.02 1.98 3.91
C MET A 202 -1.31 3.07 2.87
N LEU A 203 -2.57 3.45 2.71
CA LEU A 203 -2.98 4.54 1.81
C LEU A 203 -2.39 5.88 2.27
N SER A 204 -2.51 6.21 3.56
CA SER A 204 -1.93 7.40 4.17
C SER A 204 -0.42 7.45 3.96
N ARG A 205 0.27 6.31 4.09
CA ARG A 205 1.71 6.22 3.85
C ARG A 205 2.13 6.63 2.43
N LEU A 206 1.40 6.16 1.42
CA LEU A 206 1.66 6.55 0.03
C LEU A 206 1.32 8.02 -0.22
N SER A 207 0.27 8.55 0.44
CA SER A 207 -0.10 9.96 0.38
C SER A 207 1.04 10.85 0.91
N ASP A 208 1.57 10.52 2.08
CA ASP A 208 2.66 11.28 2.73
C ASP A 208 3.91 11.33 1.85
N ASP A 209 4.31 10.19 1.29
CA ASP A 209 5.48 10.11 0.41
C ASP A 209 5.27 10.91 -0.90
N TYR A 210 4.07 10.87 -1.48
CA TYR A 210 3.75 11.69 -2.65
C TYR A 210 3.75 13.18 -2.32
N ASN A 211 3.12 13.57 -1.21
CA ASN A 211 3.02 14.96 -0.77
C ASN A 211 4.40 15.54 -0.43
N TYR A 212 5.33 14.72 0.07
CA TYR A 212 6.73 15.12 0.20
C TYR A 212 7.33 15.55 -1.15
N LEU A 213 7.17 14.74 -2.21
CA LEU A 213 7.66 15.09 -3.54
C LEU A 213 6.99 16.37 -4.06
N LYS A 214 5.67 16.47 -3.91
CA LYS A 214 4.91 17.66 -4.31
C LYS A 214 5.40 18.92 -3.60
N ASN A 215 5.58 18.88 -2.28
CA ASN A 215 6.02 20.05 -1.51
C ASN A 215 7.45 20.45 -1.87
N LYS A 216 8.32 19.47 -2.11
CA LYS A 216 9.73 19.74 -2.43
C LYS A 216 9.95 20.24 -3.87
N TYR A 217 9.19 19.73 -4.83
CA TYR A 217 9.43 19.97 -6.26
C TYR A 217 8.31 20.72 -6.98
N GLY A 218 7.13 20.87 -6.37
CA GLY A 218 5.96 21.49 -6.98
C GLY A 218 6.08 22.99 -7.21
N ASN A 219 6.92 23.69 -6.44
CA ASN A 219 7.14 25.14 -6.58
C ASN A 219 8.10 25.49 -7.73
N ASN A 220 8.86 24.52 -8.22
CA ASN A 220 9.68 24.70 -9.41
C ASN A 220 8.78 24.46 -10.62
N ASN A 221 8.35 25.53 -11.30
CA ASN A 221 7.38 25.60 -12.42
C ASN A 221 7.52 24.57 -13.58
N SER A 222 8.46 23.64 -13.51
CA SER A 222 8.62 22.55 -14.48
C SER A 222 7.59 21.43 -14.29
N CYS A 223 7.12 21.11 -13.07
CA CYS A 223 6.28 19.94 -12.80
C CYS A 223 4.92 20.27 -12.19
N ASN A 224 3.85 19.99 -12.93
CA ASN A 224 2.49 20.03 -12.40
C ASN A 224 2.21 18.76 -11.57
N PHE A 225 2.24 18.87 -10.24
CA PHE A 225 1.82 17.82 -9.32
C PHE A 225 0.32 17.95 -9.03
N PRO A 226 -0.52 16.99 -9.48
CA PRO A 226 -1.91 16.94 -9.07
C PRO A 226 -2.08 16.97 -7.55
N SER A 227 -3.13 17.63 -7.07
CA SER A 227 -3.58 17.43 -5.70
C SER A 227 -4.22 16.05 -5.57
N LEU A 228 -3.89 15.36 -4.49
CA LEU A 228 -4.61 14.15 -4.10
C LEU A 228 -5.96 14.55 -3.50
N PRO A 229 -7.03 13.76 -3.70
CA PRO A 229 -8.26 13.93 -2.93
C PRO A 229 -7.98 13.76 -1.44
N GLU A 230 -8.78 14.42 -0.60
CA GLU A 230 -8.74 14.22 0.85
C GLU A 230 -9.06 12.76 1.19
N ILE A 231 -8.34 12.19 2.15
CA ILE A 231 -8.58 10.80 2.57
C ILE A 231 -9.86 10.79 3.40
N GLU A 232 -10.90 10.16 2.87
CA GLU A 232 -12.21 10.05 3.51
C GLU A 232 -12.48 8.59 3.87
N PRO A 233 -11.90 8.08 4.97
CA PRO A 233 -12.13 6.70 5.35
C PRO A 233 -13.57 6.51 5.82
N LYS A 234 -14.11 5.32 5.55
CA LYS A 234 -15.42 4.92 6.07
C LYS A 234 -15.31 4.74 7.57
N LYS A 235 -16.25 5.32 8.33
CA LYS A 235 -16.31 5.15 9.78
C LYS A 235 -16.55 3.69 10.14
N ASN A 236 -15.83 3.19 11.13
CA ASN A 236 -16.10 1.87 11.69
C ASN A 236 -17.42 1.91 12.48
N ILE A 237 -18.50 1.33 11.92
CA ILE A 237 -19.81 1.25 12.59
C ILE A 237 -19.79 0.18 13.72
N ALA A 238 -18.74 -0.62 13.82
CA ALA A 238 -18.63 -1.68 14.82
C ALA A 238 -17.71 -1.30 15.97
N GLN A 239 -18.16 -0.42 16.87
CA GLN A 239 -17.73 -0.34 18.27
C GLN A 239 -18.60 0.67 19.05
N ASN A 240 -19.90 0.39 19.16
CA ASN A 240 -20.63 0.85 20.34
C ASN A 240 -20.31 -0.14 21.46
N PRO A 241 -19.67 0.27 22.58
CA PRO A 241 -19.61 -0.59 23.75
C PRO A 241 -21.05 -0.75 24.24
N VAL A 242 -21.58 -1.97 24.17
CA VAL A 242 -22.80 -2.35 24.88
C VAL A 242 -22.55 -2.01 26.34
N GLY A 243 -23.24 -0.98 26.81
CA GLY A 243 -23.22 -0.56 28.20
C GLY A 243 -23.49 -1.77 29.08
N LYS A 244 -22.49 -2.16 29.87
CA LYS A 244 -22.60 -3.16 30.91
C LYS A 244 -23.48 -2.54 32.01
N SER A 245 -24.80 -2.66 31.86
CA SER A 245 -25.73 -2.30 32.93
C SER A 245 -25.61 -3.35 34.04
N VAL A 246 -25.19 -2.83 35.19
CA VAL A 246 -25.06 -3.50 36.49
C VAL A 246 -26.42 -4.09 36.88
N LYS A 247 -26.48 -5.41 37.07
CA LYS A 247 -27.52 -6.00 37.93
C LYS A 247 -27.02 -5.87 39.35
N ASP A 248 -27.55 -4.90 40.07
CA ASP A 248 -27.53 -4.92 41.53
C ASP A 248 -28.94 -5.24 42.03
N SER A 249 -29.00 -6.15 42.99
CA SER A 249 -30.21 -6.70 43.59
C SER A 249 -30.22 -6.31 45.06
N GLY A 250 -31.26 -5.60 45.51
CA GLY A 250 -31.40 -5.34 46.95
C GLY A 250 -32.53 -4.38 47.34
N HIS A 251 -33.69 -4.96 47.64
CA HIS A 251 -34.66 -4.62 48.70
C HIS A 251 -35.25 -3.20 48.93
N ASN A 252 -36.59 -3.17 48.80
CA ASN A 252 -37.65 -2.62 49.67
C ASN A 252 -37.64 -1.15 50.12
N SER A 253 -38.76 -0.43 49.86
CA SER A 253 -39.80 -0.12 50.88
C SER A 253 -40.98 0.67 50.29
N LEU A 254 -42.14 0.51 50.97
CA LEU A 254 -43.46 1.13 50.81
C LEU A 254 -43.40 2.65 50.48
N GLU A 255 -44.35 3.29 49.81
CA GLU A 255 -45.69 3.64 50.33
C GLU A 255 -46.54 4.39 49.26
N SER A 256 -47.86 4.40 49.51
CA SER A 256 -49.05 5.02 48.85
C SER A 256 -48.85 6.24 47.90
N SER A 257 -49.74 6.60 46.97
CA SER A 257 -51.20 6.78 47.13
C SER A 257 -51.88 7.18 45.80
N VAL A 258 -53.01 6.52 45.48
CA VAL A 258 -54.34 7.09 45.13
C VAL A 258 -54.53 8.01 43.88
N LYS A 259 -55.41 7.50 42.97
CA LYS A 259 -56.41 8.16 42.06
C LYS A 259 -55.90 9.18 41.02
N GLY A 260 -56.40 9.29 39.80
CA GLY A 260 -57.55 8.71 39.11
C GLY A 260 -58.13 9.72 38.10
N SER A 261 -58.65 9.21 36.97
CA SER A 261 -59.79 9.75 36.19
C SER A 261 -59.63 10.92 35.19
N GLY A 262 -60.08 10.65 33.94
CA GLY A 262 -60.96 11.49 33.09
C GLY A 262 -60.32 12.65 32.32
N GLN A 263 -60.09 12.54 31.00
CA GLN A 263 -60.98 12.86 29.86
C GLN A 263 -61.23 14.37 29.56
N ILE A 264 -60.74 14.76 28.37
CA ILE A 264 -61.35 15.59 27.30
C ILE A 264 -61.77 17.04 27.65
N LEU A 265 -61.06 18.01 27.06
CA LEU A 265 -61.71 19.05 26.23
C LEU A 265 -60.75 19.66 25.20
N GLU A 266 -61.28 19.72 24.01
CA GLU A 266 -60.81 20.17 22.71
C GLU A 266 -60.58 21.69 22.65
N GLN A 267 -59.47 22.14 22.06
CA GLN A 267 -59.47 23.39 21.29
C GLN A 267 -58.39 23.40 20.21
N THR A 268 -58.86 23.80 19.05
CA THR A 268 -58.33 23.82 17.70
C THR A 268 -57.17 24.78 17.47
N SER A 269 -56.22 24.39 16.62
CA SER A 269 -55.60 25.31 15.66
C SER A 269 -55.08 24.54 14.44
N GLU A 270 -55.77 24.71 13.33
CA GLU A 270 -55.38 24.29 11.98
C GLU A 270 -54.05 24.93 11.55
N VAL A 271 -53.10 24.12 11.06
CA VAL A 271 -52.25 24.47 9.90
C VAL A 271 -51.97 23.20 9.09
N THR A 272 -52.76 23.04 8.03
CA THR A 272 -52.39 22.66 6.65
C THR A 272 -51.21 21.70 6.39
N SER A 273 -51.62 20.53 5.88
CA SER A 273 -51.02 19.77 4.76
C SER A 273 -49.70 19.03 4.99
N SER A 274 -49.75 17.70 4.88
CA SER A 274 -49.51 17.01 3.60
C SER A 274 -49.36 15.51 3.83
N SER A 275 -50.25 14.73 3.22
CA SER A 275 -50.08 13.29 3.01
C SER A 275 -48.79 13.02 2.22
N SER A 276 -47.79 12.41 2.85
CA SER A 276 -46.63 11.89 2.12
C SER A 276 -46.98 10.52 1.54
N SER A 277 -47.31 10.53 0.26
CA SER A 277 -47.45 9.36 -0.60
C SER A 277 -46.11 8.66 -0.77
N ILE A 278 -46.10 7.36 -0.51
CA ILE A 278 -45.01 6.45 -0.88
C ILE A 278 -44.92 6.43 -2.41
N LEU A 279 -43.98 7.19 -2.97
CA LEU A 279 -43.64 7.11 -4.39
C LEU A 279 -42.56 6.04 -4.56
N SER A 280 -42.98 4.84 -4.96
CA SER A 280 -42.09 3.78 -5.41
C SER A 280 -41.39 4.20 -6.71
N THR A 281 -40.13 4.60 -6.64
CA THR A 281 -39.30 4.79 -7.84
C THR A 281 -38.81 3.42 -8.34
N LEU A 282 -39.56 2.84 -9.28
CA LEU A 282 -39.10 1.72 -10.11
C LEU A 282 -38.01 2.24 -11.06
N ILE A 283 -36.75 2.17 -10.63
CA ILE A 283 -35.60 2.35 -11.54
C ILE A 283 -35.57 1.14 -12.49
N PRO A 284 -35.51 1.31 -13.82
CA PRO A 284 -35.46 0.19 -14.75
C PRO A 284 -34.16 -0.60 -14.55
N ALA A 285 -34.27 -1.80 -13.99
CA ALA A 285 -33.13 -2.70 -13.70
C ALA A 285 -32.28 -3.04 -14.95
N LEU A 286 -32.77 -2.76 -16.17
CA LEU A 286 -32.03 -2.97 -17.41
C LEU A 286 -30.92 -1.94 -17.69
N SER A 287 -30.95 -0.75 -17.08
CA SER A 287 -29.94 0.30 -17.34
C SER A 287 -28.64 0.04 -16.58
N VAL A 288 -28.73 -0.47 -15.34
CA VAL A 288 -27.57 -0.65 -14.45
C VAL A 288 -26.67 -1.81 -14.92
N VAL A 289 -27.25 -2.88 -15.49
CA VAL A 289 -26.50 -4.04 -15.98
C VAL A 289 -25.67 -3.69 -17.22
N SER A 290 -26.18 -2.80 -18.08
CA SER A 290 -25.47 -2.37 -19.30
C SER A 290 -24.22 -1.55 -18.98
N VAL A 291 -24.26 -0.73 -17.91
CA VAL A 291 -23.13 0.07 -17.45
C VAL A 291 -22.03 -0.81 -16.82
N ILE A 292 -22.42 -1.80 -16.00
CA ILE A 292 -21.49 -2.74 -15.36
C ILE A 292 -20.69 -3.55 -16.39
N LEU A 293 -21.33 -3.98 -17.48
CA LEU A 293 -20.66 -4.76 -18.54
C LEU A 293 -19.64 -3.94 -19.34
N VAL A 294 -19.92 -2.64 -19.60
CA VAL A 294 -18.97 -1.73 -20.26
C VAL A 294 -17.75 -1.45 -19.38
N PHE A 295 -17.94 -1.27 -18.07
CA PHE A 295 -16.82 -1.08 -17.13
C PHE A 295 -15.99 -2.35 -16.89
N LEU A 296 -16.61 -3.54 -16.90
CA LEU A 296 -15.87 -4.81 -16.84
C LEU A 296 -14.98 -5.01 -18.08
N GLY A 297 -15.47 -4.66 -19.27
CA GLY A 297 -14.72 -4.76 -20.52
C GLY A 297 -13.51 -3.81 -20.57
N ILE A 298 -13.64 -2.62 -19.99
CA ILE A 298 -12.55 -1.65 -19.85
C ILE A 298 -11.54 -2.16 -18.80
N ALA A 299 -11.98 -2.54 -17.61
CA ALA A 299 -11.10 -3.05 -16.55
C ALA A 299 -10.32 -4.31 -16.99
N TYR A 300 -10.95 -5.25 -17.69
CA TYR A 300 -10.30 -6.47 -18.18
C TYR A 300 -9.18 -6.20 -19.20
N LYS A 301 -9.38 -5.22 -20.09
CA LYS A 301 -8.37 -4.81 -21.10
C LYS A 301 -7.15 -4.13 -20.46
N TYR A 302 -7.35 -3.35 -19.40
CA TYR A 302 -6.24 -2.71 -18.68
C TYR A 302 -5.58 -3.62 -17.63
N SER A 303 -6.33 -4.55 -17.03
CA SER A 303 -5.85 -5.44 -15.97
C SER A 303 -5.05 -6.64 -16.48
N LEU A 304 -5.38 -7.21 -17.64
CA LEU A 304 -4.76 -8.48 -18.07
C LEU A 304 -3.68 -8.33 -19.16
N PHE A 305 -3.59 -7.18 -19.87
CA PHE A 305 -2.68 -7.06 -21.03
C PHE A 305 -2.07 -5.68 -21.31
N GLY A 306 -2.61 -4.59 -20.76
CA GLY A 306 -2.18 -3.22 -21.10
C GLY A 306 -0.96 -2.73 -20.32
N ILE A 307 -0.91 -3.09 -19.03
CA ILE A 307 0.11 -2.68 -18.07
C ILE A 307 1.48 -3.28 -18.46
N ASP A 308 1.59 -4.61 -18.58
CA ASP A 308 2.85 -5.30 -18.90
C ASP A 308 3.53 -4.83 -20.19
N LYS A 309 2.76 -4.55 -21.25
CA LYS A 309 3.30 -4.08 -22.55
C LYS A 309 3.88 -2.67 -22.45
N LEU A 310 3.30 -1.79 -21.64
CA LEU A 310 3.87 -0.45 -21.36
C LEU A 310 5.18 -0.57 -20.56
N PHE A 311 5.27 -1.52 -19.62
CA PHE A 311 6.47 -1.75 -18.81
C PHE A 311 7.63 -2.38 -19.58
N GLN A 312 7.38 -3.40 -20.42
CA GLN A 312 8.42 -4.00 -21.25
C GLN A 312 9.03 -2.98 -22.22
N ARG A 313 8.21 -2.12 -22.84
CA ARG A 313 8.69 -1.08 -23.75
C ARG A 313 9.63 -0.07 -23.07
N GLN A 314 9.40 0.30 -21.81
CA GLN A 314 10.27 1.24 -21.10
C GLN A 314 11.59 0.61 -20.64
N TYR A 315 11.55 -0.63 -20.14
CA TYR A 315 12.75 -1.40 -19.81
C TYR A 315 13.64 -1.58 -21.06
N LEU A 316 13.05 -1.98 -22.19
CA LEU A 316 13.75 -2.13 -23.47
C LEU A 316 14.38 -0.80 -23.95
N ARG A 317 13.67 0.32 -23.81
CA ARG A 317 14.21 1.66 -24.14
C ARG A 317 15.40 2.05 -23.26
N LYS A 318 15.36 1.77 -21.95
CA LYS A 318 16.50 2.01 -21.04
C LYS A 318 17.71 1.13 -21.39
N LYS A 319 17.48 -0.14 -21.75
CA LYS A 319 18.53 -1.08 -22.20
C LYS A 319 19.17 -0.61 -23.51
N LEU A 320 18.37 -0.22 -24.50
CA LEU A 320 18.83 0.35 -25.78
C LEU A 320 19.66 1.63 -25.60
N LYS A 321 19.24 2.52 -24.69
CA LYS A 321 20.01 3.74 -24.38
C LYS A 321 21.37 3.43 -23.74
N LYS A 322 21.44 2.44 -22.83
CA LYS A 322 22.72 1.99 -22.24
C LYS A 322 23.66 1.39 -23.29
N VAL A 323 23.14 0.56 -24.20
CA VAL A 323 23.94 -0.03 -25.30
C VAL A 323 24.44 1.05 -26.25
N LYS A 324 23.57 1.99 -26.66
CA LYS A 324 23.95 3.12 -27.52
C LYS A 324 25.02 4.02 -26.89
N LYS A 325 24.97 4.23 -25.57
CA LYS A 325 26.00 4.99 -24.84
C LYS A 325 27.34 4.25 -24.78
N LYS A 326 27.34 2.92 -24.64
CA LYS A 326 28.56 2.10 -24.69
C LYS A 326 29.21 2.10 -26.07
N MET A 327 28.42 2.02 -27.14
CA MET A 327 28.95 2.08 -28.52
C MET A 327 29.60 3.43 -28.84
N LYS A 328 29.02 4.54 -28.36
CA LYS A 328 29.59 5.89 -28.53
C LYS A 328 30.87 6.16 -27.72
N LEU A 329 31.21 5.32 -26.76
CA LEU A 329 32.41 5.45 -25.94
C LEU A 329 33.56 4.55 -26.44
N ASN A 330 33.28 3.65 -27.38
CA ASN A 330 34.23 2.72 -27.99
C ASN A 330 34.58 3.09 -29.44
N ILE A 331 34.17 4.29 -29.87
CA ILE A 331 34.63 5.01 -31.07
C ILE A 331 35.36 6.23 -30.52
#